data_AF-A0A959Z4M5-F1
#
_entry.id   AF-A0A959Z4M5-F1
#
_cell.length_a   1.000
_cell.length_b   1.000
_cell.length_c   1.000
_cell.angle_alpha   90.00
_cell.angle_beta   90.00
_cell.angle_gamma   90.00
#
_symmetry.space_group_name_H-M   'P 1'
#
loop_
_entity.id
_entity.type
_entity.pdbx_description
1 polymer ?
#
loop_
_entity_poly.entity_id
_entity_poly.type
_entity_poly.pdbx_seq_one_letter_code
_entity_poly.pdbx_strand_id
1 'polypeptide(L)'
;RKLNIPYRIYGGLSFYQRKEVKDLLSYFRLTCNPRDEEAFKRVVNYPARGIGKTTVDKLMVAAGERKLPIWDTLLQHLHELGFHEGTKRRLVDFVTMVRSFQTMLEGQSAHQLGEYIARTTGLLQDLYADRTPEGISRYENIQELLNGMKEFSEGNEGTDTPRTLPDFLIDVALLTDADNDDPNDQDRVSLMTIHSAKGLEFPHVYIVGLEEDLFPNLMAVQTRADLEEERRLFYVALTR
;
A
#
# COMPACT_ATOMS: atom_id res chain seq x y z
N ARG A 1 17.34 0.86 -4.32
CA ARG A 1 16.41 0.30 -5.33
C ARG A 1 16.81 0.68 -6.75
N LYS A 2 16.52 1.90 -7.25
CA LYS A 2 16.85 2.33 -8.63
C LYS A 2 18.32 2.16 -9.03
N LEU A 3 19.25 2.33 -8.08
CA LEU A 3 20.70 2.18 -8.29
C LEU A 3 21.23 0.74 -8.12
N ASN A 4 20.34 -0.24 -7.90
CA ASN A 4 20.69 -1.65 -7.70
C ASN A 4 21.73 -1.92 -6.58
N ILE A 5 21.72 -1.08 -5.53
CA ILE A 5 22.54 -1.29 -4.33
C ILE A 5 21.78 -2.27 -3.39
N PRO A 6 22.38 -3.42 -3.01
CA PRO A 6 21.78 -4.36 -2.06
C PRO A 6 21.53 -3.71 -0.71
N TYR A 7 20.37 -3.93 -0.12
CA TYR A 7 20.03 -3.34 1.16
C TYR A 7 19.03 -4.17 1.96
N ARG A 8 18.98 -3.99 3.28
CA ARG A 8 18.04 -4.69 4.17
C ARG A 8 17.43 -3.74 5.17
N ILE A 9 16.11 -3.83 5.33
CA ILE A 9 15.36 -3.04 6.31
C ILE A 9 15.24 -3.84 7.63
N TYR A 10 15.72 -3.28 8.74
CA TYR A 10 15.64 -3.87 10.07
C TYR A 10 14.55 -3.21 10.92
N GLY A 11 13.77 -4.05 11.62
CA GLY A 11 12.71 -3.60 12.52
C GLY A 11 11.42 -3.16 11.83
N GLY A 12 11.23 -3.49 10.56
CA GLY A 12 10.01 -3.17 9.80
C GLY A 12 9.81 -4.10 8.61
N LEU A 13 8.58 -4.13 8.10
CA LEU A 13 8.26 -4.78 6.82
C LEU A 13 8.86 -3.96 5.67
N SER A 14 9.20 -4.62 4.55
CA SER A 14 9.47 -3.90 3.30
C SER A 14 8.29 -2.97 2.99
N PHE A 15 8.57 -1.81 2.38
CA PHE A 15 7.56 -0.79 2.10
C PHE A 15 6.31 -1.35 1.43
N TYR A 16 6.48 -2.16 0.37
CA TYR A 16 5.36 -2.80 -0.35
C TYR A 16 4.72 -3.97 0.40
N GLN A 17 5.30 -4.40 1.53
CA GLN A 17 4.73 -5.43 2.38
C GLN A 17 3.85 -4.87 3.50
N ARG A 18 3.88 -3.55 3.75
CA ARG A 18 3.04 -2.87 4.74
C ARG A 18 1.57 -3.06 4.41
N LYS A 19 0.72 -3.14 5.44
CA LYS A 19 -0.68 -3.58 5.30
C LYS A 19 -1.46 -2.65 4.37
N GLU A 20 -1.42 -1.36 4.69
CA GLU A 20 -2.08 -0.26 3.98
C GLU A 20 -1.59 -0.14 2.53
N VAL A 21 -0.28 -0.30 2.30
CA VAL A 21 0.30 -0.30 0.96
C VAL A 21 -0.23 -1.49 0.17
N LYS A 22 -0.25 -2.69 0.76
CA LYS A 22 -0.85 -3.88 0.13
C LYS A 22 -2.36 -3.73 -0.12
N ASP A 23 -3.08 -3.04 0.76
CA ASP A 23 -4.51 -2.80 0.59
C ASP A 23 -4.76 -1.92 -0.64
N LEU A 24 -4.01 -0.83 -0.80
CA LEU A 24 -4.11 0.03 -1.98
C LEU A 24 -3.60 -0.65 -3.26
N LEU A 25 -2.47 -1.37 -3.20
CA LEU A 25 -1.97 -2.16 -4.33
C LEU A 25 -2.98 -3.25 -4.76
N SER A 26 -3.76 -3.80 -3.84
CA SER A 26 -4.78 -4.79 -4.17
C SER A 26 -5.96 -4.17 -4.90
N TYR A 27 -6.32 -2.91 -4.62
CA TYR A 27 -7.24 -2.18 -5.49
C TYR A 27 -6.69 -2.03 -6.90
N PHE A 28 -5.42 -1.64 -7.04
CA PHE A 28 -4.78 -1.47 -8.34
C PHE A 28 -4.75 -2.80 -9.11
N ARG A 29 -4.33 -3.88 -8.46
CA ARG A 29 -4.33 -5.23 -9.03
C ARG A 29 -5.72 -5.67 -9.47
N LEU A 30 -6.75 -5.44 -8.65
CA LEU A 30 -8.12 -5.80 -8.99
C LEU A 30 -8.66 -4.96 -10.17
N THR A 31 -8.28 -3.68 -10.25
CA THR A 31 -8.62 -2.82 -11.39
C THR A 31 -7.99 -3.33 -12.68
N CYS A 32 -6.70 -3.67 -12.67
CA CYS A 32 -5.98 -4.18 -13.85
C CYS A 32 -6.37 -5.62 -14.20
N ASN A 33 -6.64 -6.46 -13.20
CA ASN A 33 -7.00 -7.87 -13.36
C ASN A 33 -8.16 -8.23 -12.40
N PRO A 34 -9.42 -8.13 -12.86
CA PRO A 34 -10.57 -8.49 -12.04
C PRO A 34 -10.64 -9.97 -11.65
N ARG A 35 -9.84 -10.85 -12.28
CA ARG A 35 -9.73 -12.27 -11.92
C ARG A 35 -8.77 -12.54 -10.76
N ASP A 36 -8.17 -11.50 -10.19
CA ASP A 36 -7.29 -11.60 -9.04
C ASP A 36 -8.09 -11.82 -7.74
N GLU A 37 -8.31 -13.09 -7.38
CA GLU A 37 -9.11 -13.45 -6.22
C GLU A 37 -8.51 -13.00 -4.89
N GLU A 38 -7.19 -12.99 -4.77
CA GLU A 38 -6.51 -12.58 -3.54
C GLU A 38 -6.62 -11.07 -3.34
N ALA A 39 -6.47 -10.29 -4.43
CA ALA A 39 -6.74 -8.86 -4.39
C ALA A 39 -8.21 -8.59 -4.01
N PHE A 40 -9.16 -9.30 -4.63
CA PHE A 40 -10.59 -9.19 -4.33
C PHE A 40 -10.88 -9.43 -2.84
N LYS A 41 -10.43 -10.57 -2.28
CA LYS A 41 -10.67 -10.94 -0.88
C LYS A 41 -10.13 -9.89 0.08
N ARG A 42 -9.00 -9.26 -0.27
CA ARG A 42 -8.36 -8.25 0.57
C ARG A 42 -9.17 -6.96 0.64
N VAL A 43 -9.71 -6.48 -0.48
CA VAL A 43 -10.29 -5.13 -0.56
C VAL A 43 -11.81 -5.06 -0.62
N VAL A 44 -12.50 -6.20 -0.84
CA VAL A 44 -13.98 -6.22 -0.94
C VAL A 44 -14.67 -5.60 0.28
N ASN A 45 -14.08 -5.74 1.48
CA ASN A 45 -14.63 -5.20 2.71
C ASN A 45 -13.70 -4.20 3.43
N TYR A 46 -12.67 -3.68 2.76
CA TYR A 46 -11.78 -2.66 3.34
C TYR A 46 -11.66 -1.45 2.41
N PRO A 47 -11.99 -0.21 2.81
CA PRO A 47 -12.65 0.17 4.07
C PRO A 47 -13.98 -0.57 4.31
N ALA A 48 -14.49 -0.54 5.54
CA ALA A 48 -15.63 -1.35 5.94
C ALA A 48 -16.89 -1.08 5.09
N ARG A 49 -17.39 -2.10 4.38
CA ARG A 49 -18.58 -2.03 3.51
C ARG A 49 -19.75 -2.88 3.99
N GLY A 50 -19.58 -3.60 5.10
CA GLY A 50 -20.59 -4.55 5.59
C GLY A 50 -20.70 -5.81 4.73
N ILE A 51 -19.62 -6.20 4.05
CA ILE A 51 -19.48 -7.46 3.32
C ILE A 51 -18.68 -8.40 4.24
N GLY A 52 -19.38 -9.08 5.14
CA GLY A 52 -18.77 -9.94 6.14
C GLY A 52 -18.10 -11.19 5.57
N LYS A 53 -17.25 -11.83 6.38
CA LYS A 53 -16.52 -13.06 6.03
C LYS A 53 -17.43 -14.16 5.49
N THR A 54 -18.61 -14.36 6.10
CA THR A 54 -19.58 -15.39 5.66
C THR A 54 -20.12 -15.13 4.25
N THR A 55 -20.23 -13.89 3.82
CA THR A 55 -20.61 -13.53 2.44
C THR A 55 -19.48 -13.90 1.47
N VAL A 56 -18.24 -13.57 1.83
CA VAL A 56 -17.06 -13.88 1.02
C VAL A 56 -16.87 -15.40 0.91
N ASP A 57 -17.01 -16.13 2.01
CA ASP A 57 -16.92 -17.60 2.04
C ASP A 57 -17.99 -18.25 1.14
N LYS A 58 -19.24 -17.76 1.20
CA LYS A 58 -20.30 -18.22 0.30
C LYS A 58 -20.01 -17.93 -1.17
N LEU A 59 -19.44 -16.77 -1.48
CA LEU A 59 -19.02 -16.42 -2.84
C LEU A 59 -17.93 -17.36 -3.34
N MET A 60 -16.93 -17.69 -2.50
CA MET A 60 -15.86 -18.61 -2.86
C MET A 60 -16.39 -20.03 -3.13
N VAL A 61 -17.29 -20.54 -2.30
CA VAL A 61 -17.92 -21.85 -2.52
C VAL A 61 -18.69 -21.86 -3.83
N ALA A 62 -19.52 -20.84 -4.07
CA ALA A 62 -20.32 -20.74 -5.29
C ALA A 62 -19.47 -20.61 -6.56
N ALA A 63 -18.36 -19.87 -6.49
CA ALA A 63 -17.37 -19.73 -7.56
C ALA A 63 -16.68 -21.07 -7.85
N GLY A 64 -16.27 -21.79 -6.80
CA GLY A 64 -15.64 -23.11 -6.91
C GLY A 64 -16.56 -24.17 -7.51
N GLU A 65 -17.83 -24.23 -7.10
CA GLU A 65 -18.85 -25.14 -7.67
C GLU A 65 -19.07 -24.91 -9.17
N ARG A 66 -19.03 -23.64 -9.59
CA ARG A 66 -19.25 -23.23 -10.98
C ARG A 66 -17.97 -23.24 -11.83
N LYS A 67 -16.80 -23.42 -11.20
CA LYS A 67 -15.47 -23.30 -11.83
C LYS A 67 -15.29 -21.95 -12.54
N LEU A 68 -15.80 -20.89 -11.93
CA LEU A 68 -15.68 -19.52 -12.42
C LEU A 68 -14.93 -18.67 -11.39
N PRO A 69 -14.13 -17.67 -11.81
CA PRO A 69 -13.58 -16.68 -10.90
C PRO A 69 -14.68 -15.99 -10.08
N ILE A 70 -14.35 -15.55 -8.86
CA ILE A 70 -15.30 -14.84 -7.98
C ILE A 70 -15.95 -13.65 -8.70
N TRP A 71 -15.16 -12.90 -9.47
CA TRP A 71 -15.64 -11.75 -10.21
C TRP A 71 -16.70 -12.11 -11.26
N ASP A 72 -16.45 -13.15 -12.05
CA ASP A 72 -17.39 -13.62 -13.07
C ASP A 72 -18.68 -14.18 -12.41
N THR A 73 -18.53 -14.85 -11.26
CA THR A 73 -19.65 -15.32 -10.44
C THR A 73 -20.53 -14.17 -9.94
N LEU A 74 -19.93 -13.05 -9.52
CA LEU A 74 -20.67 -11.85 -9.11
C LEU A 74 -21.43 -11.20 -10.27
N LEU A 75 -20.88 -11.24 -11.47
CA LEU A 75 -21.51 -10.62 -12.64
C LEU A 75 -22.67 -11.46 -13.19
N GLN A 76 -22.53 -12.78 -13.18
CA GLN A 76 -23.44 -13.68 -13.88
C GLN A 76 -24.48 -14.31 -12.95
N HIS A 77 -24.11 -14.57 -11.69
CA HIS A 77 -24.90 -15.45 -10.81
C HIS A 77 -25.29 -14.85 -9.47
N LEU A 78 -25.03 -13.56 -9.21
CA LEU A 78 -25.29 -12.94 -7.89
C LEU A 78 -26.74 -13.15 -7.38
N HIS A 79 -27.73 -13.15 -8.28
CA HIS A 79 -29.13 -13.34 -7.92
C HIS A 79 -29.45 -14.78 -7.47
N GLU A 80 -28.66 -15.76 -7.87
CA GLU A 80 -28.83 -17.19 -7.56
C GLU A 80 -28.23 -17.58 -6.20
N LEU A 81 -27.38 -16.72 -5.61
CA LEU A 81 -26.59 -17.06 -4.41
C LEU A 81 -27.36 -16.92 -3.08
N GLY A 82 -28.65 -16.57 -3.13
CA GLY A 82 -29.49 -16.50 -1.94
C GLY A 82 -29.08 -15.42 -0.92
N PHE A 83 -28.31 -14.40 -1.33
CA PHE A 83 -28.00 -13.26 -0.47
C PHE A 83 -29.23 -12.37 -0.24
N HIS A 84 -29.28 -11.70 0.91
CA HIS A 84 -30.29 -10.66 1.15
C HIS A 84 -30.01 -9.43 0.27
N GLU A 85 -31.05 -8.64 -0.03
CA GLU A 85 -30.97 -7.51 -0.96
C GLU A 85 -29.91 -6.46 -0.57
N GLY A 86 -29.71 -6.21 0.73
CA GLY A 86 -28.66 -5.31 1.22
C GLY A 86 -27.24 -5.77 0.86
N THR A 87 -26.93 -7.07 1.03
CA THR A 87 -25.64 -7.64 0.60
C THR A 87 -25.48 -7.58 -0.92
N LYS A 88 -26.53 -7.92 -1.68
CA LYS A 88 -26.47 -7.85 -3.15
C LYS A 88 -26.14 -6.43 -3.61
N ARG A 89 -26.83 -5.42 -3.06
CA ARG A 89 -26.57 -4.02 -3.38
C ARG A 89 -25.12 -3.62 -3.10
N ARG A 90 -24.60 -3.94 -1.90
CA ARG A 90 -23.19 -3.64 -1.55
C ARG A 90 -22.17 -4.30 -2.50
N LEU A 91 -22.44 -5.53 -2.93
CA LEU A 91 -21.59 -6.24 -3.89
C LEU A 91 -21.66 -5.59 -5.29
N VAL A 92 -22.86 -5.20 -5.74
CA VAL A 92 -23.05 -4.48 -7.00
C VAL A 92 -22.36 -3.12 -6.97
N ASP A 93 -22.50 -2.37 -5.87
CA ASP A 93 -21.86 -1.07 -5.68
C ASP A 93 -20.33 -1.20 -5.75
N PHE A 94 -19.77 -2.22 -5.09
CA PHE A 94 -18.34 -2.51 -5.14
C PHE A 94 -17.85 -2.85 -6.55
N VAL A 95 -18.56 -3.74 -7.26
CA VAL A 95 -18.22 -4.13 -8.64
C VAL A 95 -18.32 -2.92 -9.58
N THR A 96 -19.34 -2.08 -9.41
CA THR A 96 -19.55 -0.88 -10.21
C THR A 96 -18.42 0.13 -10.00
N MET A 97 -18.02 0.35 -8.75
CA MET A 97 -16.88 1.19 -8.40
C MET A 97 -15.60 0.70 -9.08
N VAL A 98 -15.26 -0.59 -8.96
CA VAL A 98 -14.05 -1.13 -9.58
C VAL A 98 -14.13 -1.04 -11.11
N ARG A 99 -15.27 -1.34 -11.73
CA ARG A 99 -15.48 -1.16 -13.20
C ARG A 99 -15.26 0.27 -13.65
N SER A 100 -15.67 1.28 -12.88
CA SER A 100 -15.37 2.68 -13.22
C SER A 100 -13.87 2.97 -13.24
N PHE A 101 -13.08 2.33 -12.38
CA PHE A 101 -11.63 2.45 -12.43
C PHE A 101 -11.06 1.79 -13.69
N GLN A 102 -11.62 0.65 -14.13
CA GLN A 102 -11.16 -0.04 -15.33
C GLN A 102 -11.36 0.82 -16.59
N THR A 103 -12.45 1.58 -16.67
CA THR A 103 -12.69 2.48 -17.80
C THR A 103 -11.69 3.63 -17.90
N MET A 104 -10.91 3.89 -16.85
CA MET A 104 -9.92 4.96 -16.78
C MET A 104 -8.49 4.47 -17.04
N LEU A 105 -8.28 3.16 -17.25
CA LEU A 105 -6.94 2.56 -17.41
C LEU A 105 -6.17 3.09 -18.62
N GLU A 106 -6.85 3.31 -19.75
CA GLU A 106 -6.21 3.67 -21.03
C GLU A 106 -6.09 5.19 -21.25
N GLY A 107 -6.52 6.02 -20.29
CA GLY A 107 -6.62 7.48 -20.46
C GLY A 107 -6.04 8.33 -19.34
N GLN A 108 -5.37 7.72 -18.36
CA GLN A 108 -4.82 8.40 -17.19
C GLN A 108 -3.43 7.88 -16.86
N SER A 109 -2.58 8.74 -16.29
CA SER A 109 -1.30 8.30 -15.71
C SER A 109 -1.53 7.41 -14.48
N ALA A 110 -0.52 6.61 -14.13
CA ALA A 110 -0.53 5.80 -12.92
C ALA A 110 -0.87 6.63 -11.68
N HIS A 111 -0.24 7.81 -11.52
CA HIS A 111 -0.49 8.71 -10.40
C HIS A 111 -1.95 9.18 -10.33
N GLN A 112 -2.49 9.70 -11.44
CA GLN A 112 -3.87 10.22 -11.47
C GLN A 112 -4.90 9.13 -11.13
N LEU A 113 -4.76 7.94 -11.73
CA LEU A 113 -5.68 6.83 -11.46
C LEU A 113 -5.48 6.29 -10.03
N GLY A 114 -4.24 6.18 -9.56
CA GLY A 114 -3.92 5.73 -8.22
C GLY A 114 -4.51 6.64 -7.14
N GLU A 115 -4.35 7.94 -7.30
CA GLU A 115 -4.93 8.95 -6.40
C GLU A 115 -6.46 8.90 -6.43
N TYR A 116 -7.06 8.79 -7.62
CA TYR A 116 -8.51 8.68 -7.78
C TYR A 116 -9.07 7.44 -7.08
N ILE A 117 -8.41 6.28 -7.21
CA ILE A 117 -8.78 5.05 -6.51
C ILE A 117 -8.66 5.23 -4.98
N ALA A 118 -7.55 5.78 -4.50
CA ALA A 118 -7.31 5.97 -3.07
C ALA A 118 -8.35 6.89 -2.41
N ARG A 119 -8.80 7.92 -3.13
CA ARG A 119 -9.87 8.83 -2.68
C ARG A 119 -11.25 8.18 -2.77
N THR A 120 -11.61 7.61 -3.93
CA THR A 120 -12.97 7.09 -4.20
C THR A 120 -13.32 5.87 -3.37
N THR A 121 -12.33 5.02 -3.06
CA THR A 121 -12.54 3.85 -2.19
C THR A 121 -12.78 4.22 -0.73
N GLY A 122 -12.51 5.46 -0.33
CA GLY A 122 -12.57 5.93 1.05
C GLY A 122 -11.35 5.55 1.89
N LEU A 123 -10.32 4.93 1.30
CA LEU A 123 -9.14 4.44 2.02
C LEU A 123 -8.36 5.59 2.66
N LEU A 124 -8.17 6.69 1.93
CA LEU A 124 -7.50 7.88 2.48
C LEU A 124 -8.28 8.48 3.67
N GLN A 125 -9.61 8.52 3.57
CA GLN A 125 -10.45 9.07 4.63
C GLN A 125 -10.44 8.17 5.88
N ASP A 126 -10.49 6.84 5.70
CA ASP A 126 -10.42 5.85 6.77
C ASP A 126 -9.10 5.95 7.55
N LEU A 127 -7.97 6.03 6.83
CA LEU A 127 -6.65 6.19 7.45
C LEU A 127 -6.48 7.54 8.14
N TYR A 128 -6.99 8.62 7.53
CA TYR A 128 -6.88 9.97 8.10
C TYR A 128 -7.72 10.16 9.36
N ALA A 129 -8.80 9.40 9.51
CA ALA A 129 -9.65 9.44 10.71
C ALA A 129 -8.94 8.86 11.95
N ASP A 130 -7.98 7.96 11.76
CA ASP A 130 -7.18 7.37 12.83
C ASP A 130 -6.04 8.31 13.25
N ARG A 131 -6.22 9.02 14.37
CA ARG A 131 -5.26 9.98 14.92
C ARG A 131 -4.21 9.36 15.84
N THR A 132 -4.15 8.03 15.94
CA THR A 132 -3.08 7.35 16.68
C THR A 132 -1.74 7.49 15.94
N PRO A 133 -0.59 7.36 16.62
CA PRO A 133 0.71 7.34 15.96
C PRO A 133 0.79 6.30 14.83
N GLU A 134 0.18 5.13 15.02
CA GLU A 134 0.11 4.08 14.01
C GLU A 134 -0.82 4.44 12.83
N GLY A 135 -1.90 5.18 13.09
CA GLY A 135 -2.80 5.72 12.07
C GLY A 135 -2.11 6.74 11.17
N ILE A 136 -1.41 7.69 11.79
CA ILE A 136 -0.59 8.72 11.12
C ILE A 136 0.46 8.04 10.23
N SER A 137 1.22 7.10 10.78
CA SER A 137 2.24 6.37 10.01
C SER A 137 1.65 5.63 8.80
N ARG A 138 0.48 5.00 8.94
CA ARG A 138 -0.20 4.34 7.81
C ARG A 138 -0.63 5.35 6.74
N TYR A 139 -1.12 6.52 7.14
CA TYR A 139 -1.48 7.58 6.22
C TYR A 139 -0.26 8.09 5.44
N GLU A 140 0.85 8.36 6.13
CA GLU A 140 2.13 8.77 5.53
C GLU A 140 2.63 7.74 4.51
N ASN A 141 2.51 6.44 4.81
CA ASN A 141 2.92 5.37 3.89
C ASN A 141 2.12 5.36 2.59
N ILE A 142 0.83 5.71 2.64
CA ILE A 142 0.01 5.85 1.43
C ILE A 142 0.39 7.11 0.66
N GLN A 143 0.65 8.23 1.34
CA GLN A 143 1.14 9.45 0.67
C GLN A 143 2.48 9.19 -0.04
N GLU A 144 3.40 8.47 0.61
CA GLU A 144 4.68 8.08 0.03
C GLU A 144 4.49 7.18 -1.20
N LEU A 145 3.53 6.25 -1.16
CA LEU A 145 3.23 5.42 -2.33
C LEU A 145 2.73 6.29 -3.51
N LEU A 146 1.82 7.24 -3.24
CA LEU A 146 1.28 8.14 -4.27
C LEU A 146 2.36 9.08 -4.81
N ASN A 147 3.25 9.59 -3.97
CA ASN A 147 4.42 10.37 -4.40
C ASN A 147 5.35 9.53 -5.29
N GLY A 148 5.62 8.28 -4.92
CA GLY A 148 6.38 7.35 -5.77
C GLY A 148 5.70 7.08 -7.11
N MET A 149 4.36 7.01 -7.16
CA MET A 149 3.61 6.92 -8.42
C MET A 149 3.70 8.20 -9.25
N LYS A 150 3.76 9.37 -8.61
CA LYS A 150 3.96 10.65 -9.27
C LYS A 150 5.33 10.69 -9.95
N GLU A 151 6.40 10.41 -9.22
CA GLU A 151 7.75 10.32 -9.79
C GLU A 151 7.84 9.28 -10.92
N PHE A 152 7.19 8.13 -10.74
CA PHE A 152 7.12 7.10 -11.77
C PHE A 152 6.46 7.62 -13.06
N SER A 153 5.38 8.40 -12.92
CA SER A 153 4.63 8.98 -14.04
C SER A 153 5.39 10.12 -14.71
N GLU A 154 6.12 10.93 -13.93
CA GLU A 154 6.93 12.06 -14.40
C GLU A 154 8.26 11.60 -15.04
N GLY A 155 8.81 10.45 -14.63
CA GLY A 155 10.06 9.90 -15.19
C GLY A 155 10.02 9.51 -16.68
N ASN A 156 8.93 9.81 -17.39
CA ASN A 156 8.72 9.58 -18.81
C ASN A 156 8.77 10.87 -19.66
N GLU A 157 9.37 11.95 -19.12
CA GLU A 157 9.66 13.18 -19.87
C GLU A 157 10.35 12.86 -21.21
N GLY A 158 9.60 12.90 -22.32
CA GLY A 158 10.11 12.67 -23.67
C GLY A 158 9.31 11.70 -24.55
N THR A 159 8.31 10.99 -24.00
CA THR A 159 7.38 10.16 -24.81
C THR A 159 5.94 10.67 -24.69
N ASP A 160 5.20 10.71 -25.80
CA ASP A 160 3.78 11.14 -25.84
C ASP A 160 2.83 10.20 -25.10
N THR A 161 3.32 9.06 -24.58
CA THR A 161 2.52 8.05 -23.90
C THR A 161 2.68 8.13 -22.37
N PRO A 162 1.59 8.36 -21.60
CA PRO A 162 1.65 8.35 -20.15
C PRO A 162 1.96 6.95 -19.62
N ARG A 163 2.80 6.83 -18.59
CA ARG A 163 2.98 5.54 -17.90
C ARG A 163 1.73 5.21 -17.10
N THR A 164 1.18 4.03 -17.35
CA THR A 164 -0.13 3.61 -16.88
C THR A 164 -0.04 2.84 -15.56
N LEU A 165 -1.19 2.63 -14.91
CA LEU A 165 -1.26 1.85 -13.68
C LEU A 165 -0.73 0.39 -13.83
N PRO A 166 -1.03 -0.33 -14.93
CA PRO A 166 -0.37 -1.61 -15.22
C PRO A 166 1.16 -1.53 -15.24
N ASP A 167 1.73 -0.50 -15.87
CA ASP A 167 3.19 -0.33 -15.94
C ASP A 167 3.80 -0.16 -14.53
N PHE A 168 3.12 0.58 -13.67
CA PHE A 168 3.53 0.76 -12.28
C PHE A 168 3.51 -0.55 -11.50
N LEU A 169 2.48 -1.39 -11.70
CA LEU A 169 2.40 -2.69 -11.03
C LEU A 169 3.52 -3.65 -11.46
N ILE A 170 3.97 -3.58 -12.71
CA ILE A 170 5.13 -4.34 -13.18
C ILE A 170 6.39 -3.87 -12.45
N ASP A 171 6.62 -2.56 -12.34
CA ASP A 171 7.77 -1.99 -11.63
C ASP A 171 7.77 -2.39 -10.15
N VAL A 172 6.61 -2.33 -9.48
CA VAL A 172 6.45 -2.78 -8.10
C VAL A 172 6.76 -4.27 -7.94
N ALA A 173 6.33 -5.12 -8.87
CA ALA A 173 6.61 -6.55 -8.84
C ALA A 173 8.13 -6.82 -8.92
N LEU A 174 8.84 -6.13 -9.83
CA LEU A 174 10.29 -6.24 -9.96
C LEU A 174 11.03 -5.77 -8.69
N LEU A 175 10.56 -4.68 -8.07
CA LEU A 175 11.13 -4.16 -6.83
C LEU A 175 10.87 -5.07 -5.61
N THR A 176 9.74 -5.79 -5.60
CA THR A 176 9.41 -6.71 -4.50
C THR A 176 10.12 -8.04 -4.59
N ASP A 177 10.37 -8.55 -5.81
CA ASP A 177 11.20 -9.74 -5.99
C ASP A 177 12.65 -9.49 -5.56
N ALA A 178 13.18 -8.28 -5.81
CA ALA A 178 14.51 -7.87 -5.36
C ALA A 178 14.64 -7.69 -3.83
N ASP A 179 13.53 -7.62 -3.09
CA ASP A 179 13.54 -7.53 -1.62
C ASP A 179 13.57 -8.92 -0.94
N ASN A 180 13.40 -10.02 -1.70
CA ASN A 180 13.44 -11.40 -1.19
C ASN A 180 14.88 -11.95 -1.17
N ASP A 181 15.81 -11.25 -0.54
CA ASP A 181 17.21 -11.67 -0.48
C ASP A 181 17.46 -12.85 0.49
N ASP A 182 18.43 -13.69 0.13
CA ASP A 182 18.96 -14.77 0.97
C ASP A 182 19.43 -14.20 2.32
N PRO A 183 18.94 -14.72 3.47
CA PRO A 183 19.35 -14.26 4.79
C PRO A 183 20.86 -14.40 5.07
N ASN A 184 21.61 -15.15 4.25
CA ASN A 184 23.05 -15.36 4.41
C ASN A 184 23.94 -14.32 3.71
N ASP A 185 23.40 -13.47 2.82
CA ASP A 185 24.22 -12.48 2.14
C ASP A 185 24.48 -11.27 3.06
N GLN A 186 25.74 -11.01 3.40
CA GLN A 186 26.14 -10.00 4.39
C GLN A 186 26.61 -8.68 3.74
N ASP A 187 26.83 -8.63 2.43
CA ASP A 187 27.37 -7.44 1.76
C ASP A 187 26.24 -6.53 1.26
N ARG A 188 25.65 -5.77 2.18
CA ARG A 188 24.50 -4.90 1.90
C ARG A 188 24.38 -3.72 2.86
N VAL A 189 23.70 -2.67 2.40
CA VAL A 189 23.39 -1.50 3.24
C VAL A 189 22.27 -1.83 4.22
N SER A 190 22.45 -1.50 5.50
CA SER A 190 21.41 -1.69 6.51
C SER A 190 20.58 -0.41 6.70
N LEU A 191 19.27 -0.48 6.44
CA LEU A 191 18.32 0.60 6.68
C LEU A 191 17.52 0.26 7.94
N MET A 192 17.44 1.19 8.89
CA MET A 192 16.72 0.96 10.13
C MET A 192 16.27 2.28 10.76
N THR A 193 15.32 2.20 11.69
CA THR A 193 14.96 3.36 12.51
C THR A 193 16.06 3.64 13.54
N ILE A 194 16.16 4.88 14.01
CA ILE A 194 17.08 5.25 15.09
C ILE A 194 16.88 4.38 16.34
N HIS A 195 15.61 4.05 16.65
CA HIS A 195 15.25 3.16 17.75
C HIS A 195 15.85 1.76 17.59
N SER A 196 15.76 1.20 16.38
CA SER A 196 16.27 -0.13 16.05
C SER A 196 17.80 -0.21 16.06
N ALA A 197 18.49 0.92 15.90
CA ALA A 197 19.96 0.95 15.86
C ALA A 197 20.60 0.85 17.25
N LYS A 198 19.82 1.00 18.33
CA LYS A 198 20.33 1.00 19.71
C LYS A 198 21.12 -0.29 20.02
N GLY A 199 22.39 -0.12 20.40
CA GLY A 199 23.29 -1.22 20.72
C GLY A 199 24.07 -1.80 19.52
N LEU A 200 23.83 -1.28 18.31
CA LEU A 200 24.61 -1.62 17.11
C LEU A 200 25.68 -0.55 16.85
N GLU A 201 26.72 -0.93 16.09
CA GLU A 201 27.81 -0.03 15.66
C GLU A 201 28.15 -0.31 14.21
N PHE A 202 28.42 0.74 13.43
CA PHE A 202 28.76 0.64 12.01
C PHE A 202 29.96 1.51 11.65
N PRO A 203 30.82 1.10 10.71
CA PRO A 203 31.93 1.93 10.25
C PRO A 203 31.50 3.25 9.58
N HIS A 204 30.35 3.23 8.91
CA HIS A 204 29.77 4.38 8.22
C HIS A 204 28.27 4.45 8.51
N VAL A 205 27.82 5.60 9.02
CA VAL A 205 26.41 5.86 9.34
C VAL A 205 25.94 7.10 8.58
N TYR A 206 24.82 6.96 7.89
CA TYR A 206 24.14 8.06 7.21
C TYR A 206 22.83 8.33 7.95
N ILE A 207 22.75 9.48 8.63
CA ILE A 207 21.51 9.96 9.26
C ILE A 207 20.82 10.86 8.25
N VAL A 208 19.60 10.49 7.85
CA VAL A 208 18.81 11.18 6.82
C VAL A 208 17.53 11.75 7.42
N GLY A 209 16.92 12.73 6.76
CA GLY A 209 15.67 13.35 7.22
C GLY A 209 15.81 14.23 8.45
N LEU A 210 16.99 14.86 8.64
CA LEU A 210 17.23 15.85 9.70
C LEU A 210 16.68 17.22 9.29
N GLU A 211 15.37 17.30 9.18
CA GLU A 211 14.63 18.49 8.77
C GLU A 211 13.66 18.91 9.88
N GLU A 212 13.47 20.22 10.03
CA GLU A 212 12.40 20.75 10.88
C GLU A 212 11.08 20.13 10.42
N ASP A 213 10.25 19.69 11.38
CA ASP A 213 8.98 18.98 11.17
C ASP A 213 9.05 17.48 10.85
N LEU A 214 10.21 16.96 10.40
CA LEU A 214 10.44 15.52 10.20
C LEU A 214 11.20 14.89 11.38
N PHE A 215 12.26 15.56 11.84
CA PHE A 215 13.05 15.17 12.99
C PHE A 215 13.60 16.43 13.71
N PRO A 216 12.94 16.88 14.79
CA PRO A 216 11.99 16.14 15.60
C PRO A 216 10.59 16.06 14.96
N ASN A 217 9.92 14.91 15.09
CA ASN A 217 8.61 14.71 14.50
C ASN A 217 7.57 15.64 15.15
N LEU A 218 7.00 16.57 14.37
CA LEU A 218 6.00 17.54 14.82
C LEU A 218 4.78 16.89 15.51
N MET A 219 4.36 15.72 15.04
CA MET A 219 3.22 14.99 15.60
C MET A 219 3.56 14.36 16.95
N ALA A 220 4.85 14.08 17.22
CA ALA A 220 5.34 13.50 18.46
C ALA A 220 5.72 14.56 19.51
N VAL A 221 6.11 15.77 19.10
CA VAL A 221 6.50 16.85 20.01
C VAL A 221 5.29 17.69 20.43
N GLN A 222 4.61 17.26 21.48
CA GLN A 222 3.53 18.05 22.11
C GLN A 222 3.99 18.77 23.38
N THR A 223 5.06 18.27 24.00
CA THR A 223 5.62 18.81 25.24
C THR A 223 7.12 19.00 25.15
N ARG A 224 7.67 19.79 26.08
CA ARG A 224 9.12 19.95 26.24
C ARG A 224 9.82 18.62 26.58
N ALA A 225 9.12 17.70 27.24
CA ALA A 225 9.67 16.38 27.57
C ALA A 225 9.83 15.51 26.32
N ASP A 226 8.88 15.58 25.38
CA ASP A 226 8.94 14.85 24.10
C ASP A 226 10.10 15.35 23.25
N LEU A 227 10.35 16.67 23.24
CA LEU A 227 11.51 17.24 22.56
C LEU A 227 12.85 16.77 23.14
N GLU A 228 12.93 16.60 24.47
CA GLU A 228 14.13 16.03 25.11
C GLU A 228 14.31 14.55 24.76
N GLU A 229 13.22 13.79 24.53
CA GLU A 229 13.29 12.41 24.05
C GLU A 229 13.79 12.31 22.61
N GLU A 230 13.27 13.15 21.70
CA GLU A 230 13.77 13.24 20.31
C GLU A 230 15.26 13.61 20.28
N ARG A 231 15.72 14.48 21.19
CA ARG A 231 17.15 14.79 21.34
C ARG A 231 17.96 13.59 21.81
N ARG A 232 17.43 12.78 22.74
CA ARG A 232 18.08 11.52 23.16
C ARG A 232 18.16 10.53 22.00
N LEU A 233 17.11 10.43 21.18
CA LEU A 233 17.12 9.63 19.97
C LEU A 233 18.22 10.07 19.01
N PHE A 234 18.36 11.38 18.79
CA PHE A 234 19.42 11.91 17.95
C PHE A 234 20.81 11.55 18.46
N TYR A 235 21.03 11.64 19.78
CA TYR A 235 22.28 11.22 20.41
C TYR A 235 22.57 9.73 20.20
N VAL A 236 21.55 8.87 20.26
CA VAL A 236 21.72 7.45 19.93
C VAL A 236 22.21 7.28 18.50
N ALA A 237 21.61 7.98 17.53
CA ALA A 237 22.00 7.91 16.13
C ALA A 237 23.46 8.33 15.89
N LEU A 238 23.92 9.39 16.56
CA LEU A 238 25.30 9.89 16.47
C LEU A 238 26.35 8.95 17.09
N THR A 239 25.92 8.01 17.94
CA THR A 239 26.80 7.06 18.64
C THR A 239 26.67 5.62 18.12
N ARG A 240 26.02 5.43 16.97
CA ARG A 240 26.06 4.17 16.21
C ARG A 240 27.22 4.22 15.23
#